data_AF-A0AAN8F7P3-F1
#
_entry.id   AF-A0AAN8F7P3-F1
#
_cell.length_a   1.000
_cell.length_b   1.000
_cell.length_c   1.000
_cell.angle_alpha   90.00
_cell.angle_beta   90.00
_cell.angle_gamma   90.00
#
_symmetry.space_group_name_H-M   'P 1'
#
loop_
_entity.id
_entity.type
_entity.pdbx_description
1 polymer ?
#
loop_
_entity_poly.entity_id
_entity_poly.type
_entity_poly.pdbx_seq_one_letter_code
_entity_poly.pdbx_strand_id
1 'polypeptide(L)'
;MRLLFLFLLLVIAVNGFFGSSLTDRVKAMVSGAKNVGQKVKNATIVGFKKLFNNTVFFKAREKLRHVKDKVVKTLKLTPARIKELTKKLQNMKTWFFKRDRVKQEGDSVDEVNNHSGVVDDLYQFDVVLTEQQADEITEEIEELVKVNSTTALPRKKRQAYKDKEKYLETLWSDGVNYYFHALSSEKLRSVFVKAAKLWEKDTCIDIRENRDAKDRILVFPEQGLNTNDNYGMKYDYGSLLHYGGTTASFNRKPTMVPFDEKYQQTLGSPFISFIDLSMINEHYKCKDKCDPAKSAKCHMGGFPHPRNCQKCICPGGYGGDFCNEKPSGCGRIIQASSAWERFEDEVGRGRGEDEDFTTCNYWIESPEGSEIEVRLLDFSPGFSVDGCKYAGVEIKTNEDQTLTGYRFCSRDASKITLRSYTNRVPIITYNRIYSSKVTLEYRHVPARNNEPKPDAARTSAPKQVASFSTTTTTPKPLTRPTTTTTSKPLTRPATTTTVKPRASLPTTTTTTQSLVKTGSGFRCVDNASCPSLKASGFCDKMGLSAATKLKVCPKSCGFC
;
A
#
# COMPACT_ATOMS: atom_id res chain seq x y z
N MET A 1 8.31 -34.60 -23.19
CA MET A 1 8.73 -35.72 -22.32
C MET A 1 10.06 -36.36 -22.76
N ARG A 2 10.22 -36.92 -23.98
CA ARG A 2 11.48 -37.59 -24.41
C ARG A 2 12.79 -36.81 -24.11
N LEU A 3 12.82 -35.49 -24.33
CA LEU A 3 13.98 -34.64 -23.99
C LEU A 3 14.32 -34.59 -22.49
N LEU A 4 13.33 -34.69 -21.60
CA LEU A 4 13.54 -34.70 -20.14
C LEU A 4 14.16 -36.04 -19.69
N PHE A 5 13.75 -37.14 -20.32
CA PHE A 5 14.25 -38.48 -20.03
C PHE A 5 15.70 -38.66 -20.50
N LEU A 6 16.06 -38.10 -21.67
CA LEU A 6 17.45 -38.01 -22.13
C LEU A 6 18.33 -37.18 -21.17
N PHE A 7 17.80 -36.09 -20.61
CA PHE A 7 18.54 -35.26 -19.65
C PHE A 7 18.81 -36.01 -18.33
N LEU A 8 17.83 -36.79 -17.83
CA LEU A 8 18.00 -37.63 -16.64
C LEU A 8 18.99 -38.78 -16.83
N LEU A 9 18.97 -39.46 -17.99
CA LEU A 9 19.95 -40.50 -18.32
C LEU A 9 21.39 -39.94 -18.37
N LEU A 10 21.56 -38.71 -18.87
CA LEU A 10 22.86 -38.03 -18.91
C LEU A 10 23.37 -37.63 -17.50
N VAL A 11 22.49 -37.45 -16.52
CA VAL A 11 22.88 -37.19 -15.11
C VAL A 11 23.32 -38.48 -14.41
N ILE A 12 22.69 -39.61 -14.70
CA ILE A 12 23.02 -40.90 -14.07
C ILE A 12 24.38 -41.44 -14.56
N ALA A 13 24.78 -41.15 -15.80
CA ALA A 13 26.02 -41.63 -16.41
C ALA A 13 27.33 -40.97 -15.90
N VAL A 14 27.28 -40.07 -14.90
CA VAL A 14 28.44 -39.27 -14.46
C VAL A 14 28.93 -39.61 -13.04
N ASN A 15 28.21 -40.46 -12.28
CA ASN A 15 28.62 -40.91 -10.94
C ASN A 15 29.69 -42.02 -11.00
N GLY A 16 30.85 -41.74 -11.62
CA GLY A 16 31.83 -42.77 -11.93
C GLY A 16 33.20 -42.32 -12.40
N PHE A 17 33.83 -41.30 -11.79
CA PHE A 17 35.29 -41.25 -11.57
C PHE A 17 35.69 -40.09 -10.64
N PHE A 18 36.74 -40.25 -9.83
CA PHE A 18 37.33 -39.16 -9.04
C PHE A 18 38.24 -38.30 -9.93
N GLY A 19 38.14 -36.96 -9.81
CA GLY A 19 39.03 -36.03 -10.52
C GLY A 19 38.64 -34.56 -10.32
N SER A 20 39.64 -33.68 -10.19
CA SER A 20 39.50 -32.26 -9.81
C SER A 20 38.95 -31.32 -10.90
N SER A 21 38.17 -31.83 -11.86
CA SER A 21 37.59 -31.04 -12.97
C SER A 21 36.18 -30.48 -12.68
N LEU A 22 35.52 -30.94 -11.61
CA LEU A 22 34.11 -30.63 -11.36
C LEU A 22 33.85 -29.13 -11.07
N THR A 23 34.74 -28.47 -10.34
CA THR A 23 34.61 -27.06 -9.92
C THR A 23 34.47 -26.10 -11.10
N ASP A 24 35.30 -26.22 -12.13
CA ASP A 24 35.24 -25.30 -13.28
C ASP A 24 34.07 -25.60 -14.22
N ARG A 25 33.66 -26.87 -14.34
CA ARG A 25 32.42 -27.25 -15.05
C ARG A 25 31.18 -26.72 -14.33
N VAL A 26 31.15 -26.76 -12.99
CA VAL A 26 30.12 -26.10 -12.18
C VAL A 26 30.16 -24.58 -12.35
N LYS A 27 31.35 -23.96 -12.38
CA LYS A 27 31.53 -22.52 -12.64
C LYS A 27 30.93 -22.09 -14.00
N ALA A 28 31.11 -22.93 -15.03
CA ALA A 28 30.50 -22.75 -16.35
C ALA A 28 28.98 -22.97 -16.35
N MET A 29 28.46 -23.94 -15.59
CA MET A 29 27.01 -24.09 -15.40
C MET A 29 26.39 -22.91 -14.62
N VAL A 30 27.08 -22.35 -13.62
CA VAL A 30 26.59 -21.20 -12.84
C VAL A 30 26.63 -19.89 -13.66
N SER A 31 27.63 -19.69 -14.52
CA SER A 31 27.60 -18.57 -15.48
C SER A 31 26.51 -18.75 -16.55
N GLY A 32 26.30 -19.99 -17.01
CA GLY A 32 25.15 -20.37 -17.82
C GLY A 32 23.81 -20.09 -17.13
N ALA A 33 23.67 -20.40 -15.85
CA ALA A 33 22.48 -20.16 -15.06
C ALA A 33 22.16 -18.67 -14.87
N LYS A 34 23.18 -17.80 -14.77
CA LYS A 34 22.98 -16.34 -14.83
C LYS A 34 22.38 -15.92 -16.16
N ASN A 35 22.90 -16.42 -17.28
CA ASN A 35 22.36 -16.15 -18.62
C ASN A 35 20.95 -16.72 -18.83
N VAL A 36 20.64 -17.91 -18.28
CA VAL A 36 19.28 -18.48 -18.34
C VAL A 36 18.31 -17.67 -17.47
N GLY A 37 18.68 -17.34 -16.22
CA GLY A 37 17.88 -16.50 -15.34
C GLY A 37 17.63 -15.10 -15.91
N GLN A 38 18.62 -14.52 -16.60
CA GLN A 38 18.48 -13.22 -17.27
C GLN A 38 17.63 -13.31 -18.54
N LYS A 39 17.73 -14.41 -19.32
CA LYS A 39 16.79 -14.70 -20.43
C LYS A 39 15.36 -14.91 -19.94
N VAL A 40 15.15 -15.60 -18.81
CA VAL A 40 13.82 -15.78 -18.19
C VAL A 40 13.27 -14.47 -17.65
N LYS A 41 14.08 -13.64 -16.96
CA LYS A 41 13.68 -12.28 -16.56
C LYS A 41 13.27 -11.44 -17.77
N ASN A 42 14.08 -11.42 -18.83
CA ASN A 42 13.77 -10.68 -20.05
C ASN A 42 12.50 -11.19 -20.74
N ALA A 43 12.29 -12.51 -20.82
CA ALA A 43 11.06 -13.09 -21.36
C ALA A 43 9.82 -12.73 -20.53
N THR A 44 9.94 -12.71 -19.20
CA THR A 44 8.87 -12.29 -18.28
C THR A 44 8.55 -10.81 -18.50
N ILE A 45 9.55 -9.93 -18.54
CA ILE A 45 9.39 -8.49 -18.81
C ILE A 45 8.75 -8.22 -20.18
N VAL A 46 9.11 -8.98 -21.21
CA VAL A 46 8.50 -8.87 -22.55
C VAL A 46 7.04 -9.36 -22.54
N GLY A 47 6.74 -10.44 -21.82
CA GLY A 47 5.37 -10.91 -21.58
C GLY A 47 4.52 -9.88 -20.83
N PHE A 48 5.09 -9.24 -19.81
CA PHE A 48 4.46 -8.19 -19.01
C PHE A 48 4.16 -6.95 -19.86
N LYS A 49 5.13 -6.47 -20.66
CA LYS A 49 4.89 -5.38 -21.62
C LYS A 49 3.85 -5.74 -22.69
N LYS A 50 3.69 -7.02 -23.03
CA LYS A 50 2.61 -7.48 -23.92
C LYS A 50 1.23 -7.50 -23.22
N LEU A 51 1.20 -7.77 -21.91
CA LEU A 51 0.00 -7.66 -21.07
C LEU A 51 -0.44 -6.21 -20.86
N PHE A 52 0.47 -5.27 -20.60
CA PHE A 52 0.13 -3.85 -20.42
C PHE A 52 -0.16 -3.12 -21.75
N ASN A 53 0.31 -3.67 -22.89
CA ASN A 53 -0.16 -3.30 -24.22
C ASN A 53 -1.54 -3.91 -24.58
N ASN A 54 -2.24 -4.57 -23.65
CA ASN A 54 -3.67 -4.85 -23.79
C ASN A 54 -4.44 -3.53 -23.83
N THR A 55 -5.38 -3.40 -24.75
CA THR A 55 -6.15 -2.18 -25.01
C THR A 55 -6.86 -1.65 -23.77
N VAL A 56 -7.28 -2.50 -22.83
CA VAL A 56 -7.94 -2.08 -21.58
C VAL A 56 -7.00 -1.23 -20.71
N PHE A 57 -5.80 -1.73 -20.40
CA PHE A 57 -4.84 -1.03 -19.54
C PHE A 57 -4.23 0.19 -20.23
N PHE A 58 -3.99 0.11 -21.54
CA PHE A 58 -3.51 1.25 -22.33
C PHE A 58 -4.49 2.44 -22.28
N LYS A 59 -5.80 2.18 -22.42
CA LYS A 59 -6.83 3.22 -22.29
C LYS A 59 -6.87 3.83 -20.88
N ALA A 60 -6.88 2.99 -19.84
CA ALA A 60 -6.89 3.46 -18.45
C ALA A 60 -5.70 4.40 -18.17
N ARG A 61 -4.52 4.06 -18.70
CA ARG A 61 -3.32 4.90 -18.62
C ARG A 61 -3.45 6.22 -19.36
N GLU A 62 -3.90 6.22 -20.63
CA GLU A 62 -4.03 7.47 -21.41
C GLU A 62 -5.07 8.42 -20.78
N LYS A 63 -6.17 7.91 -20.22
CA LYS A 63 -7.15 8.71 -19.45
C LYS A 63 -6.48 9.49 -18.32
N LEU A 64 -5.75 8.80 -17.43
CA LEU A 64 -4.98 9.46 -16.36
C LEU A 64 -3.88 10.38 -16.88
N ARG A 65 -3.28 10.07 -18.04
CA ARG A 65 -2.25 10.91 -18.67
C ARG A 65 -2.81 12.26 -19.12
N HIS A 66 -4.05 12.31 -19.61
CA HIS A 66 -4.70 13.56 -20.03
C HIS A 66 -4.97 14.53 -18.87
N VAL A 67 -5.15 14.04 -17.64
CA VAL A 67 -5.31 14.90 -16.45
C VAL A 67 -3.99 15.28 -15.76
N LYS A 68 -2.85 14.69 -16.14
CA LYS A 68 -1.53 14.95 -15.52
C LYS A 68 -1.20 16.45 -15.39
N ASP A 69 -1.34 17.22 -16.45
CA ASP A 69 -1.03 18.66 -16.45
C ASP A 69 -2.10 19.51 -15.72
N LYS A 70 -3.29 18.94 -15.47
CA LYS A 70 -4.31 19.53 -14.60
C LYS A 70 -3.91 19.33 -13.13
N VAL A 71 -3.53 18.10 -12.75
CA VAL A 71 -3.03 17.76 -11.40
C VAL A 71 -1.74 18.53 -11.06
N VAL A 72 -0.78 18.65 -11.99
CA VAL A 72 0.45 19.42 -11.76
C VAL A 72 0.16 20.92 -11.54
N LYS A 73 -0.97 21.46 -12.01
CA LYS A 73 -1.40 22.83 -11.69
C LYS A 73 -1.99 22.93 -10.28
N THR A 74 -2.84 21.99 -9.85
CA THR A 74 -3.42 22.01 -8.49
C THR A 74 -2.38 21.79 -7.39
N LEU A 75 -1.28 21.09 -7.69
CA LEU A 75 -0.16 20.87 -6.77
C LEU A 75 0.83 22.05 -6.64
N LYS A 76 0.67 23.15 -7.42
CA LYS A 76 1.56 24.31 -7.32
C LYS A 76 1.21 25.19 -6.12
N LEU A 77 1.99 25.04 -5.05
CA LEU A 77 1.95 25.91 -3.87
C LEU A 77 2.26 27.37 -4.23
N THR A 78 1.56 28.31 -3.59
CA THR A 78 1.86 29.75 -3.70
C THR A 78 3.19 30.09 -3.03
N PRO A 79 3.88 31.20 -3.39
CA PRO A 79 5.13 31.60 -2.73
C PRO A 79 5.01 31.73 -1.20
N ALA A 80 3.86 32.16 -0.70
CA ALA A 80 3.57 32.21 0.73
C ALA A 80 3.51 30.81 1.37
N ARG A 81 2.82 29.85 0.73
CA ARG A 81 2.79 28.44 1.18
C ARG A 81 4.15 27.76 1.07
N ILE A 82 4.96 28.09 0.06
CA ILE A 82 6.36 27.61 -0.05
C ILE A 82 7.21 28.14 1.12
N LYS A 83 7.07 29.42 1.49
CA LYS A 83 7.77 30.02 2.64
C LYS A 83 7.32 29.39 3.97
N GLU A 84 6.02 29.15 4.15
CA GLU A 84 5.44 28.46 5.30
C GLU A 84 5.97 27.02 5.42
N LEU A 85 5.91 26.24 4.33
CA LEU A 85 6.40 24.87 4.26
C LEU A 85 7.91 24.80 4.49
N THR A 86 8.68 25.75 3.95
CA THR A 86 10.14 25.81 4.18
C THR A 86 10.46 26.05 5.65
N LYS A 87 9.73 26.95 6.33
CA LYS A 87 9.90 27.17 7.78
C LYS A 87 9.55 25.91 8.59
N LYS A 88 8.46 25.22 8.22
CA LYS A 88 8.07 23.93 8.83
C LYS A 88 9.16 22.85 8.62
N LEU A 89 9.68 22.71 7.40
CA LEU A 89 10.75 21.75 7.07
C LEU A 89 12.10 22.09 7.72
N GLN A 90 12.37 23.37 8.03
CA GLN A 90 13.54 23.78 8.81
C GLN A 90 13.42 23.35 10.28
N ASN A 91 12.23 23.48 10.88
CA ASN A 91 11.97 23.00 12.24
C ASN A 91 11.97 21.46 12.31
N MET A 92 11.41 20.77 11.30
CA MET A 92 11.44 19.31 11.17
C MET A 92 12.83 18.70 10.95
N LYS A 93 13.92 19.49 10.86
CA LYS A 93 15.26 18.95 10.57
C LYS A 93 15.75 17.87 11.53
N THR A 94 15.26 17.88 12.77
CA THR A 94 15.57 16.88 13.80
C THR A 94 14.85 15.53 13.62
N TRP A 95 13.85 15.46 12.74
CA TRP A 95 13.00 14.28 12.50
C TRP A 95 13.29 13.57 11.17
N PHE A 96 14.32 14.00 10.43
CA PHE A 96 14.80 13.29 9.25
C PHE A 96 15.73 12.15 9.65
N PHE A 97 15.15 11.03 10.08
CA PHE A 97 15.85 9.77 10.30
C PHE A 97 16.74 9.43 9.11
N LYS A 98 18.03 9.20 9.36
CA LYS A 98 18.95 8.73 8.34
C LYS A 98 18.49 7.34 7.89
N ARG A 99 18.08 7.21 6.63
CA ARG A 99 17.77 5.88 6.07
C ARG A 99 19.04 5.08 5.79
N ASP A 100 19.07 3.89 6.35
CA ASP A 100 19.96 2.81 5.91
C ASP A 100 19.35 2.13 4.66
N ARG A 101 20.13 1.24 4.03
CA ARG A 101 19.68 0.37 2.93
C ARG A 101 20.11 -1.05 3.27
N VAL A 102 19.14 -1.94 3.45
CA VAL A 102 19.40 -3.31 3.94
C VAL A 102 19.42 -4.31 2.79
N LYS A 103 18.58 -4.11 1.76
CA LYS A 103 18.56 -4.97 0.54
C LYS A 103 19.04 -4.25 -0.71
N GLN A 104 19.60 -5.00 -1.65
CA GLN A 104 20.10 -4.46 -2.91
C GLN A 104 18.95 -4.19 -3.90
N GLU A 105 17.93 -5.03 -3.88
CA GLU A 105 16.76 -5.00 -4.77
C GLU A 105 15.77 -3.87 -4.42
N GLY A 106 15.77 -3.40 -3.17
CA GLY A 106 14.84 -2.42 -2.60
C GLY A 106 14.32 -2.87 -1.24
N ASP A 107 14.04 -1.91 -0.35
CA ASP A 107 13.50 -2.15 0.99
C ASP A 107 11.97 -1.90 1.07
N SER A 108 11.31 -1.60 -0.06
CA SER A 108 9.86 -1.44 -0.18
C SER A 108 9.33 -1.93 -1.54
N VAL A 109 8.01 -2.14 -1.64
CA VAL A 109 7.32 -2.47 -2.90
C VAL A 109 7.53 -1.37 -3.94
N ASP A 110 7.44 -0.09 -3.55
CA ASP A 110 7.62 1.01 -4.50
C ASP A 110 9.08 1.16 -4.99
N GLU A 111 10.08 0.82 -4.17
CA GLU A 111 11.48 0.73 -4.61
C GLU A 111 11.70 -0.40 -5.61
N VAL A 112 11.14 -1.58 -5.34
CA VAL A 112 11.23 -2.74 -6.25
C VAL A 112 10.52 -2.43 -7.58
N ASN A 113 9.31 -1.87 -7.55
CA ASN A 113 8.54 -1.52 -8.74
C ASN A 113 9.17 -0.37 -9.57
N ASN A 114 9.89 0.54 -8.90
CA ASN A 114 10.71 1.55 -9.56
C ASN A 114 11.97 0.94 -10.20
N HIS A 115 12.65 0.01 -9.51
CA HIS A 115 13.80 -0.71 -10.09
C HIS A 115 13.43 -1.67 -11.23
N SER A 116 12.24 -2.27 -11.23
CA SER A 116 11.73 -3.08 -12.36
C SER A 116 11.17 -2.24 -13.51
N GLY A 117 10.97 -0.93 -13.30
CA GLY A 117 10.58 0.03 -14.34
C GLY A 117 9.12 -0.05 -14.77
N VAL A 118 8.24 -0.59 -13.91
CA VAL A 118 6.78 -0.71 -14.14
C VAL A 118 5.98 0.45 -13.55
N VAL A 119 6.63 1.31 -12.74
CA VAL A 119 5.98 2.43 -12.02
C VAL A 119 5.14 3.37 -12.89
N ASP A 120 5.57 3.69 -14.12
CA ASP A 120 4.81 4.56 -15.03
C ASP A 120 3.55 3.89 -15.62
N ASP A 121 3.34 2.60 -15.35
CA ASP A 121 2.16 1.80 -15.72
C ASP A 121 1.24 1.52 -14.51
N LEU A 122 1.59 1.99 -13.31
CA LEU A 122 0.90 1.72 -12.04
C LEU A 122 0.44 3.01 -11.32
N TYR A 123 -0.87 3.13 -11.09
CA TYR A 123 -1.42 4.12 -10.17
C TYR A 123 -0.90 3.83 -8.75
N GLN A 124 -0.56 4.89 -7.99
CA GLN A 124 0.03 4.77 -6.63
C GLN A 124 1.18 3.72 -6.48
N PHE A 125 1.99 3.50 -7.51
CA PHE A 125 3.19 2.63 -7.50
C PHE A 125 2.92 1.11 -7.47
N ASP A 126 1.71 0.66 -7.14
CA ASP A 126 1.32 -0.76 -7.10
C ASP A 126 -0.08 -1.09 -7.68
N VAL A 127 -0.85 -0.11 -8.17
CA VAL A 127 -2.23 -0.29 -8.67
C VAL A 127 -2.33 -0.28 -10.20
N VAL A 128 -2.61 -1.43 -10.82
CA VAL A 128 -3.22 -1.52 -12.15
C VAL A 128 -4.71 -1.16 -12.05
N LEU A 129 -5.21 -0.29 -12.93
CA LEU A 129 -6.62 0.12 -12.97
C LEU A 129 -7.37 -0.57 -14.13
N THR A 130 -8.67 -0.79 -13.92
CA THR A 130 -9.62 -1.03 -15.03
C THR A 130 -9.94 0.27 -15.77
N GLU A 131 -10.55 0.16 -16.95
CA GLU A 131 -10.97 1.33 -17.73
C GLU A 131 -11.96 2.22 -16.96
N GLN A 132 -12.94 1.63 -16.26
CA GLN A 132 -13.95 2.34 -15.46
C GLN A 132 -13.32 3.06 -14.26
N GLN A 133 -12.44 2.40 -13.49
CA GLN A 133 -11.77 3.06 -12.36
C GLN A 133 -10.91 4.25 -12.80
N ALA A 134 -10.36 4.21 -14.02
CA ALA A 134 -9.64 5.34 -14.59
C ALA A 134 -10.56 6.47 -15.07
N ASP A 135 -11.81 6.19 -15.43
CA ASP A 135 -12.84 7.22 -15.65
C ASP A 135 -13.23 7.88 -14.32
N GLU A 136 -13.60 7.10 -13.29
CA GLU A 136 -14.01 7.59 -11.97
C GLU A 136 -12.95 8.52 -11.32
N ILE A 137 -11.66 8.13 -11.40
CA ILE A 137 -10.54 8.95 -10.91
C ILE A 137 -10.33 10.20 -11.79
N THR A 138 -10.54 10.09 -13.10
CA THR A 138 -10.45 11.23 -14.03
C THR A 138 -11.53 12.26 -13.74
N GLU A 139 -12.77 11.82 -13.56
CA GLU A 139 -13.92 12.68 -13.27
C GLU A 139 -13.76 13.43 -11.94
N GLU A 140 -13.36 12.74 -10.86
CA GLU A 140 -13.04 13.40 -9.58
C GLU A 140 -11.95 14.47 -9.77
N ILE A 141 -10.85 14.16 -10.47
CA ILE A 141 -9.79 15.14 -10.75
C ILE A 141 -10.30 16.34 -11.56
N GLU A 142 -11.21 16.15 -12.51
CA GLU A 142 -11.76 17.24 -13.31
C GLU A 142 -12.73 18.13 -12.53
N GLU A 143 -13.56 17.60 -11.64
CA GLU A 143 -14.39 18.41 -10.74
C GLU A 143 -13.54 19.27 -9.80
N LEU A 144 -12.51 18.67 -9.20
CA LEU A 144 -11.59 19.35 -8.30
C LEU A 144 -10.85 20.53 -8.98
N VAL A 145 -10.57 20.41 -10.27
CA VAL A 145 -9.99 21.48 -11.09
C VAL A 145 -11.02 22.56 -11.43
N LYS A 146 -12.28 22.20 -11.73
CA LYS A 146 -13.36 23.16 -12.03
C LYS A 146 -13.68 24.08 -10.85
N VAL A 147 -13.62 23.57 -9.61
CA VAL A 147 -13.87 24.34 -8.38
C VAL A 147 -12.73 25.33 -8.04
N ASN A 148 -11.59 25.26 -8.74
CA ASN A 148 -10.42 26.14 -8.53
C ASN A 148 -9.93 26.14 -7.06
N SER A 149 -10.11 25.02 -6.35
CA SER A 149 -9.87 24.91 -4.92
C SER A 149 -8.37 24.87 -4.61
N THR A 150 -7.83 26.00 -4.14
CA THR A 150 -6.46 26.07 -3.60
C THR A 150 -6.32 25.47 -2.20
N THR A 151 -7.45 25.09 -1.57
CA THR A 151 -7.52 24.23 -0.39
C THR A 151 -7.14 22.80 -0.78
N ALA A 152 -6.02 22.32 -0.21
CA ALA A 152 -5.64 20.91 -0.30
C ALA A 152 -6.74 20.03 0.29
N LEU A 153 -7.14 19.01 -0.47
CA LEU A 153 -8.30 18.19 -0.13
C LEU A 153 -8.04 17.33 1.12
N PRO A 154 -9.08 17.06 1.93
CA PRO A 154 -9.00 16.04 2.96
C PRO A 154 -8.72 14.68 2.27
N ARG A 155 -7.52 14.14 2.48
CA ARG A 155 -7.12 12.83 1.94
C ARG A 155 -8.07 11.76 2.47
N LYS A 156 -8.99 11.28 1.63
CA LYS A 156 -9.82 10.09 1.92
C LYS A 156 -8.88 8.93 2.30
N LYS A 157 -9.09 8.33 3.47
CA LYS A 157 -8.30 7.18 3.98
C LYS A 157 -8.44 5.97 3.01
N ARG A 158 -7.49 5.02 3.01
CA ARG A 158 -7.66 3.69 2.36
C ARG A 158 -8.63 2.78 3.14
N GLN A 159 -9.18 1.78 2.45
CA GLN A 159 -10.32 0.99 2.90
C GLN A 159 -10.50 -0.34 2.09
N ALA A 160 -11.57 -1.15 2.26
CA ALA A 160 -11.83 -2.45 1.58
C ALA A 160 -13.22 -2.59 0.87
N TYR A 161 -13.24 -2.97 -0.42
CA TYR A 161 -14.33 -2.77 -1.43
C TYR A 161 -15.78 -3.07 -1.02
N LYS A 162 -16.67 -2.10 -1.22
CA LYS A 162 -18.11 -2.28 -1.11
C LYS A 162 -18.82 -1.65 -2.31
N ASP A 163 -19.12 -2.47 -3.30
CA ASP A 163 -19.97 -2.06 -4.42
C ASP A 163 -21.37 -1.69 -3.92
N LYS A 164 -21.93 -0.58 -4.40
CA LYS A 164 -23.24 -0.09 -3.90
C LYS A 164 -24.42 -0.89 -4.46
N GLU A 165 -24.27 -1.50 -5.62
CA GLU A 165 -25.35 -2.19 -6.34
C GLU A 165 -25.13 -3.70 -6.36
N LYS A 166 -23.87 -4.14 -6.40
CA LYS A 166 -23.47 -5.54 -6.65
C LYS A 166 -22.65 -6.17 -5.52
N TYR A 167 -22.67 -5.60 -4.31
CA TYR A 167 -21.81 -6.01 -3.18
C TYR A 167 -21.62 -7.53 -3.06
N LEU A 168 -22.71 -8.30 -3.00
CA LEU A 168 -22.66 -9.75 -2.83
C LEU A 168 -22.14 -10.51 -4.06
N GLU A 169 -22.30 -9.97 -5.27
CA GLU A 169 -21.75 -10.52 -6.52
C GLU A 169 -20.24 -10.26 -6.64
N THR A 170 -19.74 -9.21 -5.97
CA THR A 170 -18.32 -8.79 -5.99
C THR A 170 -17.45 -9.45 -4.90
N LEU A 171 -18.06 -10.28 -4.03
CA LEU A 171 -17.36 -10.98 -2.95
C LEU A 171 -16.95 -12.42 -3.33
N TRP A 172 -15.86 -12.89 -2.72
CA TRP A 172 -15.43 -14.29 -2.74
C TRP A 172 -16.35 -15.16 -1.86
N SER A 173 -17.56 -15.40 -2.35
CA SER A 173 -18.69 -16.00 -1.61
C SER A 173 -18.52 -17.48 -1.24
N ASP A 174 -17.69 -18.23 -1.99
CA ASP A 174 -17.22 -19.58 -1.65
C ASP A 174 -15.69 -19.57 -1.45
N GLY A 175 -15.21 -18.62 -0.64
CA GLY A 175 -13.79 -18.46 -0.33
C GLY A 175 -12.91 -18.08 -1.53
N VAL A 176 -11.61 -17.96 -1.29
CA VAL A 176 -10.64 -17.51 -2.29
C VAL A 176 -9.90 -18.71 -2.86
N ASN A 177 -10.24 -19.09 -4.09
CA ASN A 177 -9.46 -20.06 -4.85
C ASN A 177 -8.20 -19.40 -5.43
N TYR A 178 -7.06 -20.07 -5.41
CA TYR A 178 -5.84 -19.62 -6.06
C TYR A 178 -5.11 -20.76 -6.78
N TYR A 179 -4.14 -20.47 -7.65
CA TYR A 179 -3.19 -21.49 -8.12
C TYR A 179 -1.87 -20.88 -8.55
N PHE A 180 -0.76 -21.60 -8.33
CA PHE A 180 0.55 -21.08 -8.73
C PHE A 180 0.86 -21.25 -10.22
N HIS A 181 1.44 -20.21 -10.82
CA HIS A 181 2.01 -20.29 -12.16
C HIS A 181 3.24 -21.23 -12.21
N ALA A 182 3.51 -21.81 -13.38
CA ALA A 182 4.63 -22.74 -13.59
C ALA A 182 6.01 -22.10 -13.35
N LEU A 183 6.12 -20.77 -13.42
CA LEU A 183 7.34 -20.00 -13.14
C LEU A 183 7.41 -19.43 -11.71
N SER A 184 6.42 -19.67 -10.86
CA SER A 184 6.41 -19.20 -9.46
C SER A 184 7.44 -19.98 -8.65
N SER A 185 8.45 -19.30 -8.12
CA SER A 185 9.55 -19.90 -7.37
C SER A 185 9.08 -20.55 -6.06
N GLU A 186 9.86 -21.49 -5.55
CA GLU A 186 9.59 -22.16 -4.26
C GLU A 186 9.46 -21.15 -3.11
N LYS A 187 10.30 -20.10 -3.07
CA LYS A 187 10.20 -19.03 -2.08
C LYS A 187 8.92 -18.19 -2.24
N LEU A 188 8.49 -17.88 -3.47
CA LEU A 188 7.21 -17.20 -3.70
C LEU A 188 6.03 -18.08 -3.27
N ARG A 189 6.09 -19.39 -3.54
CA ARG A 189 5.09 -20.37 -3.12
C ARG A 189 4.97 -20.45 -1.60
N SER A 190 6.10 -20.64 -0.91
CA SER A 190 6.16 -20.68 0.56
C SER A 190 5.61 -19.39 1.20
N VAL A 191 6.08 -18.21 0.74
CA VAL A 191 5.63 -16.91 1.29
C VAL A 191 4.15 -16.68 1.03
N PHE A 192 3.61 -17.00 -0.15
CA PHE A 192 2.19 -16.86 -0.42
C PHE A 192 1.34 -17.82 0.42
N VAL A 193 1.73 -19.09 0.56
CA VAL A 193 1.01 -20.04 1.42
C VAL A 193 1.02 -19.59 2.89
N LYS A 194 2.16 -19.09 3.40
CA LYS A 194 2.23 -18.51 4.75
C LYS A 194 1.30 -17.30 4.90
N ALA A 195 1.28 -16.38 3.95
CA ALA A 195 0.39 -15.22 3.97
C ALA A 195 -1.10 -15.62 3.88
N ALA A 196 -1.44 -16.55 3.01
CA ALA A 196 -2.79 -17.12 2.90
C ALA A 196 -3.23 -17.78 4.21
N LYS A 197 -2.37 -18.60 4.83
CA LYS A 197 -2.68 -19.27 6.11
C LYS A 197 -2.80 -18.29 7.28
N LEU A 198 -2.09 -17.16 7.27
CA LEU A 198 -2.31 -16.06 8.24
C LEU A 198 -3.68 -15.41 8.05
N TRP A 199 -4.06 -15.07 6.81
CA TRP A 199 -5.39 -14.55 6.50
C TRP A 199 -6.50 -15.54 6.84
N GLU A 200 -6.35 -16.81 6.51
CA GLU A 200 -7.31 -17.84 6.91
C GLU A 200 -7.41 -17.92 8.42
N LYS A 201 -6.29 -18.06 9.15
CA LYS A 201 -6.26 -18.28 10.61
C LYS A 201 -7.14 -17.30 11.37
N ASP A 202 -6.95 -16.01 11.11
CA ASP A 202 -7.50 -14.89 11.88
C ASP A 202 -8.72 -14.22 11.20
N THR A 203 -9.30 -14.86 10.19
CA THR A 203 -10.57 -14.43 9.55
C THR A 203 -11.52 -15.62 9.36
N CYS A 204 -12.63 -15.39 8.65
CA CYS A 204 -13.60 -16.41 8.27
C CYS A 204 -13.62 -16.74 6.77
N ILE A 205 -12.55 -16.37 6.05
CA ILE A 205 -12.29 -16.72 4.65
C ILE A 205 -11.47 -18.02 4.62
N ASP A 206 -11.85 -18.97 3.78
CA ASP A 206 -11.00 -20.13 3.45
C ASP A 206 -10.25 -19.85 2.12
N ILE A 207 -8.95 -20.15 2.06
CA ILE A 207 -8.05 -19.76 0.96
C ILE A 207 -7.32 -21.01 0.45
N ARG A 208 -7.74 -21.51 -0.72
CA ARG A 208 -7.48 -22.89 -1.16
C ARG A 208 -6.83 -22.95 -2.55
N GLU A 209 -5.81 -23.79 -2.73
CA GLU A 209 -5.22 -24.01 -4.05
C GLU A 209 -6.17 -24.86 -4.91
N ASN A 210 -6.79 -24.24 -5.89
CA ASN A 210 -7.68 -24.86 -6.86
C ASN A 210 -7.49 -24.20 -8.24
N ARG A 211 -6.86 -24.94 -9.15
CA ARG A 211 -6.51 -24.50 -10.52
C ARG A 211 -7.71 -24.48 -11.47
N ASP A 212 -8.80 -25.13 -11.10
CA ASP A 212 -9.94 -25.41 -12.00
C ASP A 212 -11.23 -24.70 -11.54
N ALA A 213 -11.23 -24.09 -10.35
CA ALA A 213 -12.27 -23.16 -9.89
C ALA A 213 -12.53 -22.04 -10.90
N LYS A 214 -13.81 -21.75 -11.18
CA LYS A 214 -14.23 -20.72 -12.15
C LYS A 214 -13.53 -19.38 -11.89
N ASP A 215 -13.74 -18.84 -10.70
CA ASP A 215 -13.15 -17.59 -10.24
C ASP A 215 -11.96 -17.94 -9.32
N ARG A 216 -10.76 -17.44 -9.62
CA ARG A 216 -9.51 -17.79 -8.90
C ARG A 216 -8.36 -16.81 -9.14
N ILE A 217 -7.48 -16.69 -8.14
CA ILE A 217 -6.24 -15.90 -8.18
C ILE A 217 -5.11 -16.73 -8.80
N LEU A 218 -4.64 -16.36 -10.00
CA LEU A 218 -3.38 -16.92 -10.52
C LEU A 218 -2.20 -16.27 -9.80
N VAL A 219 -1.51 -17.02 -8.95
CA VAL A 219 -0.33 -16.55 -8.22
C VAL A 219 0.92 -16.74 -9.07
N PHE A 220 1.26 -15.70 -9.82
CA PHE A 220 2.50 -15.59 -10.61
C PHE A 220 3.43 -14.52 -10.02
N PRO A 221 4.67 -14.37 -10.53
CA PRO A 221 5.50 -13.23 -10.17
C PRO A 221 4.82 -11.89 -10.52
N GLU A 222 4.44 -11.14 -9.47
CA GLU A 222 3.76 -9.83 -9.43
C GLU A 222 2.26 -9.80 -9.84
N GLN A 223 1.41 -9.22 -8.97
CA GLN A 223 -0.05 -9.33 -9.01
C GLN A 223 -0.83 -8.26 -8.18
N GLY A 224 -2.17 -8.36 -8.10
CA GLY A 224 -3.10 -7.39 -7.46
C GLY A 224 -4.54 -7.91 -7.25
N LEU A 225 -5.55 -7.13 -6.81
CA LEU A 225 -5.60 -5.70 -6.42
C LEU A 225 -6.95 -5.26 -5.73
N ASN A 226 -7.22 -3.94 -5.57
CA ASN A 226 -8.12 -3.34 -4.57
C ASN A 226 -9.32 -2.48 -5.07
N THR A 227 -10.27 -2.21 -4.15
CA THR A 227 -11.25 -1.08 -4.08
C THR A 227 -11.71 -0.91 -2.59
N ASN A 228 -12.54 0.07 -2.14
CA ASN A 228 -12.52 0.50 -0.71
C ASN A 228 -13.81 0.99 0.07
N ASP A 229 -14.14 0.43 1.28
CA ASP A 229 -14.90 0.95 2.49
C ASP A 229 -14.20 0.57 3.86
N ASN A 230 -14.14 1.44 4.90
CA ASN A 230 -13.33 1.26 6.15
C ASN A 230 -14.11 1.01 7.44
N TYR A 231 -15.44 1.00 7.39
CA TYR A 231 -16.29 0.70 8.54
C TYR A 231 -16.06 1.62 9.78
N GLY A 232 -15.71 2.89 9.54
CA GLY A 232 -15.53 3.90 10.59
C GLY A 232 -14.23 3.80 11.40
N MET A 233 -13.36 2.84 11.12
CA MET A 233 -12.14 2.61 11.91
C MET A 233 -11.14 3.76 11.77
N LYS A 234 -10.48 4.15 12.88
CA LYS A 234 -9.49 5.24 12.92
C LYS A 234 -8.27 4.99 12.00
N TYR A 235 -7.49 6.03 11.75
CA TYR A 235 -6.30 5.94 10.88
C TYR A 235 -5.15 5.26 11.62
N ASP A 236 -4.71 4.10 11.12
CA ASP A 236 -3.55 3.39 11.65
C ASP A 236 -2.31 3.69 10.80
N TYR A 237 -1.30 4.30 11.41
CA TYR A 237 -0.01 4.59 10.77
C TYR A 237 0.84 3.33 10.54
N GLY A 238 0.57 2.26 11.29
CA GLY A 238 1.31 0.99 11.23
C GLY A 238 0.56 -0.16 10.56
N SER A 239 -0.52 0.13 9.82
CA SER A 239 -1.20 -0.81 8.92
C SER A 239 -0.23 -1.37 7.87
N LEU A 240 -0.37 -2.66 7.53
CA LEU A 240 0.37 -3.32 6.45
C LEU A 240 0.13 -2.65 5.10
N LEU A 241 -1.05 -2.05 4.93
CA LEU A 241 -1.45 -1.34 3.72
C LEU A 241 -0.92 0.10 3.67
N HIS A 242 0.01 0.49 4.55
CA HIS A 242 0.54 1.84 4.62
C HIS A 242 1.94 1.98 3.99
N TYR A 243 2.02 2.71 2.87
CA TYR A 243 3.28 3.14 2.23
C TYR A 243 4.28 3.78 3.21
N GLY A 244 5.57 3.71 2.88
CA GLY A 244 6.62 4.37 3.64
C GLY A 244 6.53 5.89 3.60
N GLY A 245 7.11 6.56 4.60
CA GLY A 245 7.20 8.02 4.62
C GLY A 245 8.07 8.60 3.50
N THR A 246 8.97 7.79 2.93
CA THR A 246 9.88 8.12 1.81
C THR A 246 9.45 7.52 0.47
N THR A 247 8.32 6.81 0.41
CA THR A 247 7.79 6.21 -0.84
C THR A 247 7.70 7.25 -1.96
N ALA A 248 8.16 6.89 -3.16
CA ALA A 248 8.26 7.77 -4.33
C ALA A 248 9.19 9.00 -4.20
N SER A 249 10.11 9.03 -3.22
CA SER A 249 11.02 10.17 -3.04
C SER A 249 12.19 10.18 -4.03
N PHE A 250 12.29 11.23 -4.85
CA PHE A 250 13.41 11.44 -5.77
C PHE A 250 14.74 11.84 -5.08
N ASN A 251 14.71 12.19 -3.79
CA ASN A 251 15.87 12.70 -3.04
C ASN A 251 16.04 12.07 -1.65
N ARG A 252 15.34 10.96 -1.38
CA ARG A 252 15.28 10.22 -0.09
C ARG A 252 14.75 11.01 1.12
N LYS A 253 14.25 12.24 0.95
CA LYS A 253 13.51 12.94 2.02
C LYS A 253 12.05 12.45 2.06
N PRO A 254 11.36 12.55 3.21
CA PRO A 254 9.95 12.19 3.30
C PRO A 254 9.07 12.91 2.27
N THR A 255 8.26 12.12 1.56
CA THR A 255 7.13 12.56 0.73
C THR A 255 5.84 12.60 1.55
N MET A 256 5.78 11.82 2.64
CA MET A 256 4.69 11.79 3.59
C MET A 256 5.22 11.94 5.02
N VAL A 257 4.69 12.93 5.73
CA VAL A 257 4.95 13.20 7.15
C VAL A 257 3.60 13.14 7.89
N PRO A 258 3.47 12.41 9.01
CA PRO A 258 2.27 12.43 9.85
C PRO A 258 2.05 13.79 10.52
N PHE A 259 0.84 14.05 11.02
CA PHE A 259 0.59 15.23 11.87
C PHE A 259 1.28 15.13 13.24
N ASP A 260 1.50 13.91 13.72
CA ASP A 260 2.38 13.62 14.85
C ASP A 260 3.66 12.95 14.33
N GLU A 261 4.71 13.75 14.15
CA GLU A 261 6.00 13.40 13.53
C GLU A 261 6.67 12.17 14.17
N LYS A 262 6.33 11.82 15.42
CA LYS A 262 6.79 10.58 16.08
C LYS A 262 6.39 9.29 15.36
N TYR A 263 5.33 9.30 14.55
CA TYR A 263 4.95 8.12 13.74
C TYR A 263 5.76 7.97 12.43
N GLN A 264 6.74 8.82 12.15
CA GLN A 264 7.46 8.82 10.86
C GLN A 264 8.11 7.47 10.51
N GLN A 265 8.76 6.78 11.46
CA GLN A 265 9.33 5.44 11.22
C GLN A 265 8.29 4.31 11.28
N THR A 266 7.04 4.60 11.70
CA THR A 266 5.94 3.62 11.75
C THR A 266 5.31 3.38 10.38
N LEU A 267 5.37 4.38 9.49
CA LEU A 267 4.87 4.31 8.11
C LEU A 267 5.69 3.32 7.27
N GLY A 268 5.05 2.39 6.56
CA GLY A 268 5.73 1.34 5.79
C GLY A 268 5.73 -0.04 6.44
N SER A 269 4.87 -0.30 7.42
CA SER A 269 4.90 -1.50 8.26
C SER A 269 4.95 -2.83 7.49
N PRO A 270 5.72 -3.84 7.95
CA PRO A 270 5.62 -5.22 7.47
C PRO A 270 4.54 -6.06 8.21
N PHE A 271 3.84 -5.49 9.18
CA PHE A 271 2.95 -6.22 10.10
C PHE A 271 1.48 -5.97 9.76
N ILE A 272 0.67 -7.03 9.73
CA ILE A 272 -0.80 -6.90 9.77
C ILE A 272 -1.15 -6.25 11.11
N SER A 273 -1.79 -5.07 11.10
CA SER A 273 -2.22 -4.40 12.33
C SER A 273 -3.55 -4.95 12.83
N PHE A 274 -3.89 -4.64 14.08
CA PHE A 274 -5.20 -5.00 14.63
C PHE A 274 -6.35 -4.29 13.89
N ILE A 275 -6.12 -3.10 13.33
CA ILE A 275 -7.11 -2.42 12.47
C ILE A 275 -7.25 -3.16 11.14
N ASP A 276 -6.17 -3.68 10.55
CA ASP A 276 -6.26 -4.50 9.33
C ASP A 276 -7.08 -5.78 9.58
N LEU A 277 -6.80 -6.50 10.67
CA LEU A 277 -7.57 -7.69 11.09
C LEU A 277 -9.04 -7.36 11.37
N SER A 278 -9.30 -6.29 12.13
CA SER A 278 -10.65 -5.86 12.49
C SER A 278 -11.45 -5.45 11.25
N MET A 279 -10.84 -4.74 10.31
CA MET A 279 -11.49 -4.28 9.07
C MET A 279 -11.91 -5.43 8.17
N ILE A 280 -11.09 -6.48 8.03
CA ILE A 280 -11.46 -7.67 7.26
C ILE A 280 -12.51 -8.52 8.00
N ASN A 281 -12.42 -8.64 9.33
CA ASN A 281 -13.45 -9.32 10.14
C ASN A 281 -14.81 -8.59 10.12
N GLU A 282 -14.81 -7.27 9.95
CA GLU A 282 -16.01 -6.45 9.73
C GLU A 282 -16.55 -6.66 8.30
N HIS A 283 -15.69 -6.50 7.30
CA HIS A 283 -16.03 -6.60 5.87
C HIS A 283 -16.68 -7.95 5.49
N TYR A 284 -16.16 -9.05 6.05
CA TYR A 284 -16.68 -10.40 5.81
C TYR A 284 -17.72 -10.84 6.86
N LYS A 285 -18.20 -9.93 7.72
CA LYS A 285 -19.17 -10.21 8.80
C LYS A 285 -18.74 -11.36 9.72
N CYS A 286 -17.44 -11.55 9.90
CA CYS A 286 -16.92 -12.59 10.78
C CYS A 286 -17.31 -12.34 12.24
N LYS A 287 -17.47 -11.07 12.65
CA LYS A 287 -17.93 -10.68 14.00
C LYS A 287 -19.37 -11.13 14.29
N ASP A 288 -20.25 -11.10 13.29
CA ASP A 288 -21.65 -11.53 13.39
C ASP A 288 -21.80 -13.04 13.72
N LYS A 289 -20.73 -13.84 13.54
CA LYS A 289 -20.73 -15.28 13.85
C LYS A 289 -20.77 -15.59 15.35
N CYS A 290 -20.49 -14.61 16.20
CA CYS A 290 -20.39 -14.80 17.65
C CYS A 290 -21.52 -14.09 18.40
N ASP A 291 -22.44 -14.86 18.99
CA ASP A 291 -23.56 -14.37 19.81
C ASP A 291 -23.04 -13.46 20.95
N PRO A 292 -23.35 -12.15 20.94
CA PRO A 292 -22.81 -11.21 21.93
C PRO A 292 -23.23 -11.51 23.38
N ALA A 293 -24.31 -12.26 23.61
CA ALA A 293 -24.75 -12.66 24.94
C ALA A 293 -23.95 -13.85 25.49
N LYS A 294 -23.45 -14.74 24.61
CA LYS A 294 -22.74 -15.98 24.98
C LYS A 294 -21.22 -15.94 24.77
N SER A 295 -20.71 -14.90 24.11
CA SER A 295 -19.31 -14.76 23.73
C SER A 295 -18.45 -14.05 24.78
N ALA A 296 -17.14 -14.31 24.72
CA ALA A 296 -16.10 -13.68 25.52
C ALA A 296 -16.21 -12.14 25.55
N LYS A 297 -15.96 -11.54 26.71
CA LYS A 297 -15.91 -10.08 26.88
C LYS A 297 -14.47 -9.61 26.69
N CYS A 298 -14.21 -9.05 25.52
CA CYS A 298 -12.86 -8.68 25.10
C CYS A 298 -12.49 -7.28 25.61
N HIS A 299 -11.33 -7.17 26.24
CA HIS A 299 -10.79 -5.92 26.75
C HIS A 299 -9.98 -5.16 25.68
N MET A 300 -9.64 -3.90 25.98
CA MET A 300 -8.78 -3.02 25.17
C MET A 300 -9.24 -2.77 23.72
N GLY A 301 -10.51 -3.05 23.40
CA GLY A 301 -11.06 -2.94 22.05
C GLY A 301 -10.88 -4.18 21.18
N GLY A 302 -10.46 -5.31 21.74
CA GLY A 302 -10.52 -6.62 21.09
C GLY A 302 -11.95 -7.07 20.76
N PHE A 303 -12.10 -8.14 19.97
CA PHE A 303 -13.41 -8.71 19.61
C PHE A 303 -13.41 -10.25 19.62
N PRO A 304 -14.56 -10.93 19.80
CA PRO A 304 -14.60 -12.38 19.86
C PRO A 304 -14.04 -13.06 18.60
N HIS A 305 -13.26 -14.11 18.78
CA HIS A 305 -12.59 -14.81 17.70
C HIS A 305 -13.63 -15.60 16.86
N PRO A 306 -13.75 -15.39 15.54
CA PRO A 306 -14.89 -15.86 14.74
C PRO A 306 -14.98 -17.39 14.56
N ARG A 307 -13.92 -18.12 14.94
CA ARG A 307 -13.88 -19.59 15.01
C ARG A 307 -13.89 -20.16 16.44
N ASN A 308 -13.82 -19.31 17.46
CA ASN A 308 -13.93 -19.70 18.86
C ASN A 308 -14.39 -18.49 19.70
N CYS A 309 -15.70 -18.31 19.82
CA CYS A 309 -16.29 -17.16 20.49
C CYS A 309 -16.04 -17.08 22.01
N GLN A 310 -15.37 -18.08 22.61
CA GLN A 310 -14.91 -18.06 24.00
C GLN A 310 -13.48 -17.49 24.16
N LYS A 311 -12.85 -17.05 23.07
CA LYS A 311 -11.57 -16.32 23.06
C LYS A 311 -11.69 -15.05 22.23
N CYS A 312 -10.75 -14.13 22.38
CA CYS A 312 -10.71 -12.83 21.69
C CYS A 312 -9.54 -12.69 20.70
N ILE A 313 -9.74 -11.90 19.65
CA ILE A 313 -8.66 -11.30 18.85
C ILE A 313 -8.26 -9.99 19.52
N CYS A 314 -6.97 -9.83 19.80
CA CYS A 314 -6.45 -8.76 20.65
C CYS A 314 -5.59 -7.73 19.90
N PRO A 315 -5.60 -6.45 20.32
CA PRO A 315 -4.65 -5.46 19.82
C PRO A 315 -3.20 -5.86 20.12
N GLY A 316 -2.27 -5.48 19.24
CA GLY A 316 -0.85 -5.73 19.44
C GLY A 316 -0.38 -5.19 20.81
N GLY A 317 0.37 -6.01 21.55
CA GLY A 317 0.77 -5.74 22.93
C GLY A 317 -0.19 -6.26 24.00
N TYR A 318 -1.34 -6.85 23.63
CA TYR A 318 -2.30 -7.47 24.54
C TYR A 318 -2.59 -8.92 24.13
N GLY A 319 -2.91 -9.77 25.12
CA GLY A 319 -3.15 -11.19 24.93
C GLY A 319 -3.96 -11.79 26.09
N GLY A 320 -3.82 -13.10 26.28
CA GLY A 320 -4.78 -13.86 27.08
C GLY A 320 -6.08 -14.10 26.33
N ASP A 321 -6.98 -14.89 26.88
CA ASP A 321 -8.24 -15.24 26.20
C ASP A 321 -9.20 -14.05 26.07
N PHE A 322 -9.03 -13.00 26.91
CA PHE A 322 -9.90 -11.83 26.96
C PHE A 322 -9.17 -10.50 26.66
N CYS A 323 -7.93 -10.53 26.12
CA CYS A 323 -7.12 -9.33 25.83
C CYS A 323 -6.74 -8.48 27.07
N ASN A 324 -6.76 -9.09 28.24
CA ASN A 324 -6.49 -8.49 29.55
C ASN A 324 -5.12 -8.92 30.13
N GLU A 325 -4.34 -9.74 29.43
CA GLU A 325 -3.03 -10.25 29.86
C GLU A 325 -1.89 -9.77 28.94
N LYS A 326 -0.65 -9.82 29.45
CA LYS A 326 0.55 -9.60 28.64
C LYS A 326 0.70 -10.76 27.64
N PRO A 327 1.00 -10.53 26.36
CA PRO A 327 1.27 -11.61 25.40
C PRO A 327 2.32 -12.60 25.89
N SER A 328 2.05 -13.89 25.66
CA SER A 328 2.92 -15.02 25.99
C SER A 328 4.26 -14.97 25.25
N GLY A 329 5.29 -15.59 25.84
CA GLY A 329 6.66 -15.53 25.33
C GLY A 329 7.54 -14.59 26.14
N CYS A 330 8.65 -14.14 25.56
CA CYS A 330 9.63 -13.30 26.25
C CYS A 330 9.09 -11.90 26.61
N GLY A 331 9.81 -11.24 27.52
CA GLY A 331 9.41 -9.99 28.16
C GLY A 331 8.49 -10.18 29.37
N ARG A 332 8.37 -9.13 30.19
CA ARG A 332 7.80 -9.17 31.55
C ARG A 332 6.93 -7.95 31.86
N ILE A 333 6.15 -8.05 32.93
CA ILE A 333 5.52 -6.88 33.55
C ILE A 333 6.59 -6.15 34.40
N ILE A 334 6.52 -4.82 34.43
CA ILE A 334 7.46 -3.91 35.08
C ILE A 334 6.64 -2.83 35.78
N GLN A 335 6.77 -2.70 37.10
CA GLN A 335 6.14 -1.60 37.85
C GLN A 335 7.10 -0.41 37.85
N ALA A 336 6.63 0.76 37.40
CA ALA A 336 7.42 1.98 37.33
C ALA A 336 7.31 2.79 38.64
N SER A 337 8.46 3.26 39.15
CA SER A 337 8.51 4.32 40.16
C SER A 337 8.34 5.71 39.55
N SER A 338 8.36 6.75 40.39
CA SER A 338 8.37 8.16 39.97
C SER A 338 9.78 8.67 39.59
N ALA A 339 10.82 7.88 39.86
CA ALA A 339 12.18 8.14 39.40
C ALA A 339 12.40 7.59 37.99
N TRP A 340 13.39 8.13 37.26
CA TRP A 340 13.76 7.60 35.95
C TRP A 340 14.51 6.27 36.11
N GLU A 341 13.89 5.18 35.66
CA GLU A 341 14.46 3.84 35.65
C GLU A 341 14.87 3.43 34.23
N ARG A 342 15.96 2.65 34.11
CA ARG A 342 16.49 2.22 32.82
C ARG A 342 15.91 0.89 32.39
N PHE A 343 15.56 0.78 31.11
CA PHE A 343 15.14 -0.47 30.47
C PHE A 343 16.07 -0.76 29.29
N GLU A 344 16.56 -1.99 29.18
CA GLU A 344 17.32 -2.47 28.05
C GLU A 344 16.80 -3.85 27.64
N ASP A 345 16.77 -4.10 26.34
CA ASP A 345 16.37 -5.38 25.76
C ASP A 345 17.13 -5.58 24.44
N GLU A 346 17.54 -6.82 24.17
CA GLU A 346 18.22 -7.20 22.92
C GLU A 346 17.53 -8.41 22.30
N VAL A 347 17.09 -8.24 21.05
CA VAL A 347 16.29 -9.24 20.33
C VAL A 347 16.95 -9.56 18.99
N GLY A 348 16.91 -10.83 18.61
CA GLY A 348 17.51 -11.36 17.37
C GLY A 348 18.48 -12.51 17.65
N ARG A 349 18.90 -13.20 16.59
CA ARG A 349 19.72 -14.43 16.68
C ARG A 349 21.18 -14.25 16.28
N GLY A 350 21.64 -12.99 16.12
CA GLY A 350 23.03 -12.65 15.75
C GLY A 350 23.46 -13.10 14.35
N ARG A 351 22.51 -13.54 13.51
CA ARG A 351 22.76 -14.24 12.23
C ARG A 351 22.02 -13.57 11.06
N GLY A 352 22.03 -14.19 9.88
CA GLY A 352 21.28 -13.71 8.70
C GLY A 352 19.75 -13.63 8.91
N GLU A 353 19.03 -13.16 7.88
CA GLU A 353 17.59 -12.91 7.95
C GLU A 353 16.79 -14.20 8.23
N ASP A 354 16.11 -14.24 9.37
CA ASP A 354 15.11 -15.26 9.72
C ASP A 354 13.77 -14.92 9.01
N GLU A 355 12.92 -15.92 8.73
CA GLU A 355 11.65 -15.70 8.01
C GLU A 355 10.58 -15.01 8.89
N ASP A 356 10.58 -15.34 10.17
CA ASP A 356 9.65 -14.84 11.18
C ASP A 356 10.37 -13.89 12.16
N PHE A 357 9.63 -12.97 12.78
CA PHE A 357 10.20 -12.10 13.82
C PHE A 357 10.31 -12.84 15.16
N THR A 358 11.46 -12.70 15.82
CA THR A 358 11.53 -12.89 17.28
C THR A 358 10.96 -11.62 17.91
N THR A 359 10.00 -11.78 18.83
CA THR A 359 9.28 -10.64 19.43
C THR A 359 9.12 -10.86 20.93
N CYS A 360 9.50 -9.86 21.74
CA CYS A 360 9.29 -9.84 23.18
C CYS A 360 8.27 -8.75 23.55
N ASN A 361 7.40 -9.07 24.51
CA ASN A 361 6.31 -8.20 24.93
C ASN A 361 6.48 -7.86 26.41
N TYR A 362 6.57 -6.58 26.71
CA TYR A 362 6.69 -6.04 28.06
C TYR A 362 5.52 -5.11 28.35
N TRP A 363 5.08 -5.06 29.60
CA TRP A 363 4.17 -4.02 30.09
C TRP A 363 4.91 -3.19 31.14
N ILE A 364 5.02 -1.88 30.92
CA ILE A 364 5.31 -0.94 31.99
C ILE A 364 3.97 -0.54 32.61
N GLU A 365 3.86 -0.62 33.93
CA GLU A 365 2.65 -0.35 34.69
C GLU A 365 2.92 0.64 35.83
N SER A 366 1.87 1.32 36.28
CA SER A 366 1.94 2.28 37.38
C SER A 366 0.58 2.37 38.12
N PRO A 367 0.51 3.03 39.30
CA PRO A 367 -0.73 3.16 40.05
C PRO A 367 -1.86 3.86 39.26
N GLU A 368 -3.11 3.60 39.60
CA GLU A 368 -4.24 4.35 39.03
C GLU A 368 -4.11 5.86 39.34
N GLY A 369 -4.61 6.72 38.44
CA GLY A 369 -4.43 8.17 38.53
C GLY A 369 -3.04 8.69 38.15
N SER A 370 -2.16 7.81 37.63
CA SER A 370 -0.87 8.18 37.04
C SER A 370 -0.82 7.93 35.52
N GLU A 371 0.12 8.58 34.84
CA GLU A 371 0.52 8.33 33.45
C GLU A 371 2.00 7.91 33.43
N ILE A 372 2.39 7.07 32.48
CA ILE A 372 3.80 6.68 32.29
C ILE A 372 4.46 7.59 31.25
N GLU A 373 5.65 8.09 31.57
CA GLU A 373 6.59 8.67 30.61
C GLU A 373 7.65 7.64 30.21
N VAL A 374 7.93 7.53 28.91
CA VAL A 374 8.99 6.67 28.34
C VAL A 374 9.85 7.51 27.40
N ARG A 375 11.17 7.50 27.60
CA ARG A 375 12.16 8.16 26.73
C ARG A 375 13.04 7.14 26.04
N LEU A 376 13.18 7.26 24.72
CA LEU A 376 14.13 6.45 23.95
C LEU A 376 15.54 7.04 24.10
N LEU A 377 16.50 6.23 24.54
CA LEU A 377 17.89 6.65 24.74
C LEU A 377 18.80 6.20 23.60
N ASP A 378 18.70 4.94 23.16
CA ASP A 378 19.49 4.41 22.04
C ASP A 378 18.79 3.23 21.34
N PHE A 379 19.19 2.96 20.09
CA PHE A 379 18.82 1.78 19.32
C PHE A 379 20.00 1.33 18.44
N SER A 380 20.14 0.03 18.15
CA SER A 380 21.21 -0.45 17.26
C SER A 380 21.20 0.25 15.87
N PRO A 381 22.36 0.67 15.33
CA PRO A 381 22.44 1.26 13.99
C PRO A 381 22.27 0.19 12.89
N GLY A 382 21.92 0.60 11.67
CA GLY A 382 21.82 -0.28 10.49
C GLY A 382 20.41 -0.78 10.18
N PHE A 383 19.42 -0.46 11.01
CA PHE A 383 18.03 -0.91 10.89
C PHE A 383 17.06 0.22 10.46
N SER A 384 17.56 1.43 10.22
CA SER A 384 16.72 2.62 10.03
C SER A 384 16.09 2.63 8.63
N VAL A 385 14.89 2.06 8.53
CA VAL A 385 14.07 2.03 7.30
C VAL A 385 12.61 2.33 7.61
N ASP A 386 11.88 2.83 6.62
CA ASP A 386 10.43 3.02 6.68
C ASP A 386 9.72 1.74 7.13
N GLY A 387 8.96 1.82 8.23
CA GLY A 387 8.20 0.74 8.84
C GLY A 387 8.99 -0.12 9.83
N CYS A 388 10.27 0.19 10.07
CA CYS A 388 11.19 -0.58 10.92
C CYS A 388 11.21 -2.09 10.57
N LYS A 389 11.22 -2.41 9.27
CA LYS A 389 10.93 -3.74 8.71
C LYS A 389 11.82 -4.91 9.16
N TYR A 390 12.92 -4.62 9.85
CA TYR A 390 13.99 -5.57 10.18
C TYR A 390 14.18 -5.75 11.67
N ALA A 391 14.10 -4.66 12.42
CA ALA A 391 14.10 -4.62 13.86
C ALA A 391 13.50 -3.30 14.33
N GLY A 392 12.98 -3.27 15.55
CA GLY A 392 12.47 -2.05 16.16
C GLY A 392 11.90 -2.26 17.55
N VAL A 393 11.50 -1.15 18.15
CA VAL A 393 10.62 -1.10 19.32
C VAL A 393 9.32 -0.41 18.92
N GLU A 394 8.17 -0.95 19.34
CA GLU A 394 6.88 -0.26 19.34
C GLU A 394 6.52 0.12 20.78
N ILE A 395 6.15 1.39 20.97
CA ILE A 395 5.81 1.95 22.28
C ILE A 395 4.37 2.48 22.21
N LYS A 396 3.44 1.80 22.88
CA LYS A 396 2.00 2.09 22.82
C LYS A 396 1.55 3.06 23.92
N THR A 397 2.01 4.30 23.85
CA THR A 397 1.54 5.39 24.73
C THR A 397 0.22 6.05 24.29
N ASN A 398 -0.28 5.71 23.10
CA ASN A 398 -1.52 6.23 22.51
C ASN A 398 -2.78 5.96 23.37
N GLU A 399 -3.75 6.86 23.30
CA GLU A 399 -5.07 6.72 23.94
C GLU A 399 -5.83 5.51 23.39
N ASP A 400 -6.01 5.45 22.07
CA ASP A 400 -6.67 4.32 21.41
C ASP A 400 -5.69 3.15 21.21
N GLN A 401 -5.70 2.23 22.17
CA GLN A 401 -4.85 1.04 22.20
C GLN A 401 -5.14 0.02 21.07
N THR A 402 -6.22 0.19 20.29
CA THR A 402 -6.44 -0.62 19.07
C THR A 402 -5.46 -0.28 17.95
N LEU A 403 -4.90 0.93 17.95
CA LEU A 403 -3.94 1.42 16.95
C LEU A 403 -2.51 0.96 17.24
N THR A 404 -1.71 0.86 16.18
CA THR A 404 -0.25 0.68 16.29
C THR A 404 0.38 1.84 17.08
N GLY A 405 1.28 1.51 18.00
CA GLY A 405 2.05 2.51 18.76
C GLY A 405 3.17 3.17 17.95
N TYR A 406 3.94 4.03 18.61
CA TYR A 406 5.09 4.68 17.99
C TYR A 406 6.21 3.66 17.78
N ARG A 407 6.63 3.44 16.53
CA ARG A 407 7.77 2.56 16.20
C ARG A 407 9.06 3.34 15.97
N PHE A 408 10.17 2.83 16.50
CA PHE A 408 11.52 3.38 16.30
C PHE A 408 12.56 2.29 16.00
N CYS A 409 13.53 2.63 15.17
CA CYS A 409 14.62 1.76 14.73
C CYS A 409 15.89 2.55 14.31
N SER A 410 16.07 3.77 14.83
CA SER A 410 17.26 4.60 14.59
C SER A 410 17.76 5.28 15.86
N ARG A 411 19.06 5.58 15.90
CA ARG A 411 19.69 6.44 16.91
C ARG A 411 19.23 7.90 16.85
N ASP A 412 18.75 8.34 15.68
CA ASP A 412 18.18 9.68 15.51
C ASP A 412 16.87 9.85 16.31
N ALA A 413 16.26 8.74 16.75
CA ALA A 413 15.09 8.71 17.64
C ALA A 413 15.44 8.90 19.12
N SER A 414 16.72 9.02 19.47
CA SER A 414 17.15 9.29 20.85
C SER A 414 16.59 10.61 21.38
N LYS A 415 16.34 10.67 22.69
CA LYS A 415 15.74 11.79 23.45
C LYS A 415 14.25 12.03 23.17
N ILE A 416 13.62 11.33 22.23
CA ILE A 416 12.14 11.34 22.09
C ILE A 416 11.54 10.86 23.40
N THR A 417 10.69 11.69 24.01
CA THR A 417 9.94 11.37 25.23
C THR A 417 8.45 11.26 24.89
N LEU A 418 7.82 10.19 25.38
CA LEU A 418 6.42 9.85 25.18
C LEU A 418 5.72 9.83 26.54
N ARG A 419 4.73 10.71 26.76
CA ARG A 419 3.79 10.62 27.89
C ARG A 419 2.53 9.89 27.41
N SER A 420 2.06 8.93 28.20
CA SER A 420 0.92 8.08 27.87
C SER A 420 -0.42 8.65 28.33
N TYR A 421 -1.51 8.03 27.92
CA TYR A 421 -2.88 8.37 28.33
C TYR A 421 -3.47 7.40 29.37
N THR A 422 -2.69 6.40 29.82
CA THR A 422 -3.10 5.42 30.84
C THR A 422 -1.92 5.06 31.74
N ASN A 423 -2.18 4.32 32.82
CA ASN A 423 -1.18 3.76 33.73
C ASN A 423 -0.56 2.44 33.24
N ARG A 424 -0.74 2.06 31.96
CA ARG A 424 -0.09 0.90 31.32
C ARG A 424 0.44 1.26 29.94
N VAL A 425 1.70 0.91 29.66
CA VAL A 425 2.34 1.08 28.35
C VAL A 425 2.93 -0.25 27.89
N PRO A 426 2.35 -0.90 26.87
CA PRO A 426 3.01 -1.98 26.17
C PRO A 426 4.25 -1.51 25.42
N ILE A 427 5.37 -2.21 25.64
CA ILE A 427 6.60 -2.13 24.85
C ILE A 427 6.75 -3.45 24.10
N ILE A 428 6.84 -3.38 22.77
CA ILE A 428 6.97 -4.55 21.91
C ILE A 428 8.29 -4.43 21.15
N THR A 429 9.26 -5.26 21.48
CA THR A 429 10.57 -5.31 20.81
C THR A 429 10.59 -6.47 19.83
N TYR A 430 11.14 -6.26 18.64
CA TYR A 430 11.16 -7.29 17.60
C TYR A 430 12.40 -7.20 16.70
N ASN A 431 12.82 -8.36 16.19
CA ASN A 431 13.94 -8.50 15.28
C ASN A 431 13.75 -9.73 14.36
N ARG A 432 14.16 -9.61 13.09
CA ARG A 432 14.21 -10.72 12.11
C ARG A 432 15.58 -10.87 11.41
N ILE A 433 16.60 -10.11 11.81
CA ILE A 433 17.94 -10.11 11.20
C ILE A 433 19.00 -9.58 12.19
N TYR A 434 20.14 -10.27 12.28
CA TYR A 434 21.22 -10.02 13.24
C TYR A 434 20.72 -10.01 14.69
N SER A 435 21.18 -9.07 15.51
CA SER A 435 20.52 -8.68 16.77
C SER A 435 20.42 -7.16 16.84
N SER A 436 19.45 -6.69 17.62
CA SER A 436 19.18 -5.27 17.82
C SER A 436 18.86 -5.01 19.29
N LYS A 437 19.58 -4.06 19.88
CA LYS A 437 19.37 -3.61 21.24
C LYS A 437 18.59 -2.30 21.25
N VAL A 438 17.63 -2.18 22.16
CA VAL A 438 16.98 -0.93 22.53
C VAL A 438 17.42 -0.52 23.94
N THR A 439 17.55 0.78 24.17
CA THR A 439 17.71 1.37 25.50
C THR A 439 16.62 2.43 25.68
N LEU A 440 15.78 2.26 26.70
CA LEU A 440 14.79 3.23 27.15
C LEU A 440 15.10 3.68 28.58
N GLU A 441 14.51 4.79 28.99
CA GLU A 441 14.23 5.06 30.39
C GLU A 441 12.74 5.39 30.57
N TYR A 442 12.19 5.13 31.75
CA TYR A 442 10.77 5.24 32.04
C TYR A 442 10.52 5.68 33.48
N ARG A 443 9.35 6.26 33.73
CA ARG A 443 8.82 6.60 35.06
C ARG A 443 7.31 6.78 35.01
N HIS A 444 6.64 6.78 36.16
CA HIS A 444 5.30 7.35 36.26
C HIS A 444 5.33 8.82 36.69
N VAL A 445 4.28 9.55 36.31
CA VAL A 445 3.97 10.93 36.71
C VAL A 445 2.47 11.02 37.02
N PRO A 446 1.99 12.02 37.78
CA PRO A 446 0.54 12.22 37.95
C PRO A 446 -0.18 12.34 36.60
N ALA A 447 -1.40 11.80 36.50
CA ALA A 447 -2.21 11.98 35.31
C ALA A 447 -2.56 13.47 35.11
N ARG A 448 -2.67 13.93 33.86
CA ARG A 448 -2.91 15.36 33.51
C ARG A 448 -4.20 15.93 34.10
N ASN A 449 -5.17 15.07 34.41
CA ASN A 449 -6.42 15.46 35.06
C ASN A 449 -6.28 15.74 36.57
N ASN A 450 -5.15 15.36 37.18
CA ASN A 450 -4.82 15.58 38.60
C ASN A 450 -3.80 16.71 38.82
N GLU A 451 -3.34 17.39 37.78
CA GLU A 451 -2.52 18.61 37.93
C GLU A 451 -3.41 19.75 38.47
N PRO A 452 -3.05 20.40 39.61
CA PRO A 452 -3.77 21.58 40.08
C PRO A 452 -3.71 22.66 39.01
N LYS A 453 -4.88 23.11 38.53
CA LYS A 453 -4.94 24.23 37.58
C LYS A 453 -4.28 25.45 38.23
N PRO A 454 -3.27 26.08 37.60
CA PRO A 454 -2.70 27.32 38.10
C PRO A 454 -3.80 28.36 38.31
N ASP A 455 -3.77 29.06 39.45
CA ASP A 455 -4.81 30.00 39.82
C ASP A 455 -5.10 31.01 38.70
N ALA A 456 -6.39 31.23 38.44
CA ALA A 456 -6.86 32.10 37.37
C ALA A 456 -6.54 33.58 37.68
N ALA A 457 -5.32 34.00 37.37
CA ALA A 457 -4.84 35.35 37.56
C ALA A 457 -5.78 36.36 36.87
N ARG A 458 -6.38 37.24 37.69
CA ARG A 458 -7.38 38.24 37.26
C ARG A 458 -6.94 38.99 36.00
N THR A 459 -7.74 38.88 34.94
CA THR A 459 -7.85 39.92 33.91
C THR A 459 -9.32 40.26 33.71
N SER A 460 -9.62 41.54 33.50
CA SER A 460 -10.96 42.11 33.63
C SER A 460 -11.86 41.81 32.43
N ALA A 461 -13.14 41.54 32.70
CA ALA A 461 -14.14 41.29 31.67
C ALA A 461 -14.54 42.58 30.91
N PRO A 462 -14.58 42.57 29.57
CA PRO A 462 -15.37 43.52 28.79
C PRO A 462 -16.87 43.35 29.10
N LYS A 463 -17.64 44.43 28.95
CA LYS A 463 -19.08 44.45 29.30
C LYS A 463 -19.90 43.57 28.37
N GLN A 464 -20.96 42.95 28.92
CA GLN A 464 -22.01 42.32 28.13
C GLN A 464 -22.74 43.34 27.24
N VAL A 465 -23.14 42.91 26.05
CA VAL A 465 -24.17 43.54 25.22
C VAL A 465 -25.23 42.47 24.92
N ALA A 466 -26.49 42.89 24.74
CA ALA A 466 -27.66 42.05 24.96
C ALA A 466 -27.79 40.81 24.04
N SER A 467 -28.44 39.78 24.59
CA SER A 467 -28.83 38.56 23.89
C SER A 467 -29.92 38.81 22.84
N PHE A 468 -29.76 38.22 21.66
CA PHE A 468 -30.88 37.92 20.75
C PHE A 468 -31.22 36.44 20.84
N SER A 469 -32.48 36.13 21.16
CA SER A 469 -33.01 34.77 21.07
C SER A 469 -33.46 34.49 19.65
N THR A 470 -33.10 33.32 19.11
CA THR A 470 -33.56 32.88 17.77
C THR A 470 -34.42 31.63 17.91
N THR A 471 -35.72 31.79 17.73
CA THR A 471 -36.71 30.71 17.79
C THR A 471 -36.43 29.67 16.70
N THR A 472 -36.41 28.38 17.07
CA THR A 472 -36.24 27.28 16.11
C THR A 472 -37.60 26.81 15.61
N THR A 473 -37.87 27.00 14.31
CA THR A 473 -39.14 26.59 13.68
C THR A 473 -38.96 25.30 12.87
N THR A 474 -39.65 24.23 13.25
CA THR A 474 -39.54 22.91 12.60
C THR A 474 -40.34 22.84 11.28
N PRO A 475 -39.75 22.40 10.15
CA PRO A 475 -40.50 22.12 8.92
C PRO A 475 -41.46 20.93 9.08
N LYS A 476 -42.68 21.07 8.54
CA LYS A 476 -43.74 20.04 8.58
C LYS A 476 -43.71 19.19 7.27
N PRO A 477 -44.08 17.89 7.30
CA PRO A 477 -43.99 17.04 6.11
C PRO A 477 -44.91 17.49 4.96
N LEU A 478 -44.42 17.35 3.72
CA LEU A 478 -45.20 17.64 2.51
C LEU A 478 -46.01 16.41 2.08
N THR A 479 -47.32 16.58 1.88
CA THR A 479 -48.23 15.50 1.45
C THR A 479 -48.31 15.38 -0.08
N ARG A 480 -48.50 14.14 -0.56
CA ARG A 480 -48.55 13.78 -1.98
C ARG A 480 -49.98 13.95 -2.55
N PRO A 481 -50.19 14.68 -3.66
CA PRO A 481 -51.46 14.67 -4.38
C PRO A 481 -51.72 13.32 -5.09
N THR A 482 -52.99 12.94 -5.20
CA THR A 482 -53.42 11.76 -5.97
C THR A 482 -54.34 12.20 -7.12
N THR A 483 -54.10 11.69 -8.32
CA THR A 483 -55.01 11.75 -9.47
C THR A 483 -55.03 10.39 -10.19
N THR A 484 -56.15 10.10 -10.86
CA THR A 484 -56.54 8.73 -11.26
C THR A 484 -57.08 8.72 -12.70
N THR A 485 -57.02 7.56 -13.38
CA THR A 485 -57.67 7.25 -14.68
C THR A 485 -57.04 7.95 -15.91
N THR A 486 -56.97 7.40 -17.14
CA THR A 486 -57.63 6.21 -17.76
C THR A 486 -56.73 5.54 -18.83
N SER A 487 -57.00 4.28 -19.19
CA SER A 487 -56.47 3.56 -20.37
C SER A 487 -57.00 4.12 -21.72
N LYS A 488 -56.45 3.88 -22.93
CA LYS A 488 -56.07 2.61 -23.62
C LYS A 488 -55.08 2.88 -24.83
N PRO A 489 -54.59 1.86 -25.58
CA PRO A 489 -53.43 1.98 -26.50
C PRO A 489 -53.73 2.02 -28.02
N LEU A 490 -52.76 2.52 -28.81
CA LEU A 490 -52.40 2.22 -30.23
C LEU A 490 -51.15 3.08 -30.61
N THR A 491 -50.26 2.86 -31.61
CA THR A 491 -50.03 1.83 -32.66
C THR A 491 -48.51 1.77 -33.01
N ARG A 492 -48.06 0.96 -33.99
CA ARG A 492 -46.70 0.97 -34.61
C ARG A 492 -46.79 1.29 -36.12
N PRO A 493 -45.81 2.03 -36.68
CA PRO A 493 -45.18 1.70 -37.97
C PRO A 493 -43.61 1.76 -37.84
N ALA A 494 -42.73 1.01 -38.53
CA ALA A 494 -42.65 0.57 -39.94
C ALA A 494 -42.55 1.77 -40.91
N THR A 495 -41.75 1.84 -41.98
CA THR A 495 -40.74 0.97 -42.62
C THR A 495 -39.58 1.92 -43.07
N THR A 496 -38.50 1.67 -43.84
CA THR A 496 -38.06 0.66 -44.82
C THR A 496 -36.52 0.64 -44.87
N THR A 497 -35.90 -0.41 -45.43
CA THR A 497 -34.45 -0.49 -45.70
C THR A 497 -34.13 -0.20 -47.17
N THR A 498 -33.01 0.47 -47.47
CA THR A 498 -32.40 0.54 -48.82
C THR A 498 -30.92 0.15 -48.75
N VAL A 499 -30.38 -0.46 -49.82
CA VAL A 499 -29.17 -1.31 -49.76
C VAL A 499 -28.39 -1.26 -51.09
N LYS A 500 -27.04 -1.36 -51.02
CA LYS A 500 -26.06 -1.63 -52.12
C LYS A 500 -25.85 -0.47 -53.12
N PRO A 501 -24.78 -0.49 -53.97
CA PRO A 501 -23.83 -1.58 -54.27
C PRO A 501 -22.36 -1.37 -53.81
N ARG A 502 -21.46 -2.21 -54.33
CA ARG A 502 -20.11 -2.56 -53.81
C ARG A 502 -19.04 -2.50 -54.91
N ALA A 503 -17.89 -1.90 -54.61
CA ALA A 503 -16.59 -2.08 -55.26
C ALA A 503 -15.49 -1.57 -54.30
N SER A 504 -14.21 -1.96 -54.32
CA SER A 504 -13.51 -3.16 -54.83
C SER A 504 -12.11 -3.20 -54.19
N LEU A 505 -11.53 -4.38 -53.93
CA LEU A 505 -10.13 -4.53 -53.44
C LEU A 505 -9.10 -4.34 -54.58
N PRO A 506 -7.76 -4.21 -54.33
CA PRO A 506 -6.97 -4.57 -53.14
C PRO A 506 -6.31 -3.32 -52.45
N THR A 507 -5.19 -3.29 -51.71
CA THR A 507 -4.07 -4.24 -51.46
C THR A 507 -3.31 -3.95 -50.13
N THR A 508 -2.60 -4.97 -49.61
CA THR A 508 -1.38 -4.96 -48.74
C THR A 508 -1.14 -3.86 -47.68
N THR A 509 -1.11 -4.29 -46.39
CA THR A 509 0.04 -4.25 -45.43
C THR A 509 1.00 -3.02 -45.42
N THR A 510 1.43 -2.43 -44.30
CA THR A 510 1.66 -2.98 -42.93
C THR A 510 2.01 -1.87 -41.88
N THR A 511 2.63 -2.20 -40.73
CA THR A 511 2.96 -1.30 -39.59
C THR A 511 4.44 -0.77 -39.65
N THR A 512 5.15 -0.18 -38.65
CA THR A 512 5.05 -0.15 -37.17
C THR A 512 5.84 1.00 -36.50
N GLN A 513 5.40 1.40 -35.29
CA GLN A 513 6.09 1.96 -34.10
C GLN A 513 7.33 2.91 -34.17
N SER A 514 7.12 4.11 -33.57
CA SER A 514 7.87 4.78 -32.47
C SER A 514 9.40 4.94 -32.45
N LEU A 515 9.89 6.18 -32.17
CA LEU A 515 10.73 6.53 -31.00
C LEU A 515 11.27 7.99 -31.02
N VAL A 516 10.90 8.77 -29.98
CA VAL A 516 11.74 9.59 -29.07
C VAL A 516 13.18 9.90 -29.50
N LYS A 517 13.77 11.13 -29.46
CA LYS A 517 13.39 12.55 -29.17
C LYS A 517 14.48 13.43 -29.90
N THR A 518 14.97 14.66 -29.59
CA THR A 518 14.98 15.68 -28.50
C THR A 518 15.39 17.08 -29.05
N GLY A 519 15.01 18.19 -28.39
CA GLY A 519 15.77 19.46 -28.43
C GLY A 519 15.14 20.65 -29.18
N SER A 520 15.20 21.85 -28.61
CA SER A 520 14.61 23.09 -29.14
C SER A 520 15.24 23.57 -30.45
N GLY A 521 14.42 23.85 -31.47
CA GLY A 521 14.84 24.39 -32.78
C GLY A 521 14.08 23.81 -33.97
N PHE A 522 13.38 22.69 -33.78
CA PHE A 522 12.70 21.94 -34.84
C PHE A 522 11.47 22.68 -35.41
N ARG A 523 11.61 23.34 -36.57
CA ARG A 523 10.47 23.65 -37.44
C ARG A 523 10.12 22.37 -38.19
N CYS A 524 8.93 21.82 -37.98
CA CYS A 524 8.52 20.62 -38.70
C CYS A 524 8.10 20.95 -40.14
N VAL A 525 8.97 20.62 -41.08
CA VAL A 525 8.78 20.81 -42.52
C VAL A 525 9.19 19.52 -43.23
N ASP A 526 8.44 19.11 -44.24
CA ASP A 526 8.80 17.98 -45.10
C ASP A 526 9.90 18.35 -46.10
N ASN A 527 10.66 17.36 -46.54
CA ASN A 527 11.46 17.49 -47.76
C ASN A 527 10.52 17.62 -48.98
N ALA A 528 10.92 18.40 -50.01
CA ALA A 528 10.12 18.62 -51.21
C ALA A 528 9.70 17.32 -51.92
N SER A 529 10.48 16.25 -51.79
CA SER A 529 10.18 14.92 -52.37
C SER A 529 9.12 14.10 -51.59
N CYS A 530 8.62 14.58 -50.45
CA CYS A 530 7.72 13.79 -49.62
C CYS A 530 6.35 13.42 -50.23
N PRO A 531 5.74 14.16 -51.18
CA PRO A 531 4.50 13.73 -51.84
C PRO A 531 4.63 12.39 -52.58
N SER A 532 5.73 12.17 -53.31
CA SER A 532 5.97 10.91 -54.03
C SER A 532 6.46 9.78 -53.11
N LEU A 533 7.21 10.11 -52.05
CA LEU A 533 7.58 9.14 -51.01
C LEU A 533 6.35 8.64 -50.22
N LYS A 534 5.37 9.51 -49.95
CA LYS A 534 4.10 9.14 -49.33
C LYS A 534 3.27 8.24 -50.25
N ALA A 535 3.17 8.58 -51.54
CA ALA A 535 2.45 7.78 -52.53
C ALA A 535 3.06 6.37 -52.75
N SER A 536 4.33 6.16 -52.38
CA SER A 536 5.05 4.87 -52.47
C SER A 536 5.17 4.12 -51.13
N GLY A 537 4.37 4.51 -50.11
CA GLY A 537 4.26 3.77 -48.84
C GLY A 537 5.47 3.89 -47.91
N PHE A 538 6.30 4.93 -48.06
CA PHE A 538 7.49 5.16 -47.21
C PHE A 538 7.15 5.21 -45.71
N CYS A 539 6.00 5.78 -45.36
CA CYS A 539 5.52 5.92 -43.99
C CYS A 539 5.18 4.56 -43.33
N ASP A 540 4.67 3.60 -44.11
CA ASP A 540 4.00 2.38 -43.62
C ASP A 540 4.85 1.10 -43.79
N LYS A 541 6.12 1.27 -44.17
CA LYS A 541 7.07 0.17 -44.38
C LYS A 541 7.54 -0.44 -43.05
N MET A 542 7.30 -1.74 -42.85
CA MET A 542 7.61 -2.49 -41.59
C MET A 542 9.08 -2.51 -41.18
N GLY A 543 10.00 -2.45 -42.14
CA GLY A 543 11.44 -2.51 -41.89
C GLY A 543 12.13 -1.18 -41.61
N LEU A 544 11.39 -0.06 -41.60
CA LEU A 544 11.95 1.27 -41.35
C LEU A 544 11.51 1.81 -39.98
N SER A 545 12.48 2.16 -39.14
CA SER A 545 12.24 2.75 -37.82
C SER A 545 11.66 4.16 -37.93
N ALA A 546 10.88 4.56 -36.91
CA ALA A 546 10.30 5.89 -36.84
C ALA A 546 11.33 7.02 -36.88
N ALA A 547 12.54 6.83 -36.30
CA ALA A 547 13.60 7.84 -36.31
C ALA A 547 14.04 8.21 -37.74
N THR A 548 14.10 7.23 -38.66
CA THR A 548 14.39 7.49 -40.08
C THR A 548 13.22 8.22 -40.77
N LYS A 549 11.98 7.86 -40.44
CA LYS A 549 10.78 8.50 -41.03
C LYS A 549 10.62 9.96 -40.58
N LEU A 550 10.80 10.21 -39.27
CA LEU A 550 10.90 11.53 -38.63
C LEU A 550 12.05 12.40 -39.20
N LYS A 551 13.13 11.80 -39.71
CA LYS A 551 14.26 12.56 -40.30
C LYS A 551 14.02 12.99 -41.75
N VAL A 552 13.11 12.36 -42.49
CA VAL A 552 12.97 12.54 -43.96
C VAL A 552 11.63 13.19 -44.35
N CYS A 553 10.52 12.69 -43.80
CA CYS A 553 9.16 13.19 -44.10
C CYS A 553 8.33 13.32 -42.81
N PRO A 554 8.77 14.18 -41.86
CA PRO A 554 8.21 14.23 -40.52
C PRO A 554 6.72 14.62 -40.50
N LYS A 555 6.26 15.51 -41.38
CA LYS A 555 4.87 15.97 -41.42
C LYS A 555 4.02 15.07 -42.32
N SER A 556 4.53 14.67 -43.49
CA SER A 556 3.82 13.80 -44.43
C SER A 556 3.56 12.40 -43.86
N CYS A 557 4.44 11.91 -42.97
CA CYS A 557 4.26 10.65 -42.25
C CYS A 557 3.75 10.80 -40.79
N GLY A 558 3.28 11.98 -40.37
CA GLY A 558 2.59 12.15 -39.07
C GLY A 558 3.46 11.98 -37.82
N PHE A 559 4.75 12.31 -37.90
CA PHE A 559 5.63 12.48 -36.74
C PHE A 559 5.59 13.90 -36.16
N CYS A 560 4.73 14.75 -36.74
CA CYS A 560 4.29 16.06 -36.32
C CYS A 560 2.79 16.18 -36.60
#